data_AF-A0A483GJY7-F1
#
_entry.id   AF-A0A483GJY7-F1
#
_cell.length_a   1.000
_cell.length_b   1.000
_cell.length_c   1.000
_cell.angle_alpha   90.00
_cell.angle_beta   90.00
_cell.angle_gamma   90.00
#
_symmetry.space_group_name_H-M   'P 1'
#
loop_
_entity.id
_entity.type
_entity.pdbx_description
1 polymer ?
#
loop_
_entity_poly.entity_id
_entity_poly.type
_entity_poly.pdbx_seq_one_letter_code
_entity_poly.pdbx_strand_id
1 'polypeptide(L)'
;MKGTIFAVALNHRSQLDAWREAFQQAPYKTPPKTAVWFIKPRNTVIGDGEAIPYPQGETVQSGATVALIVGKTARKVAAEEAANYIAGYALANDVSLPEESFYRPAIKAKCRDGFC
;
A
#
# COMPACT_ATOMS: atom_id res chain seq x y z
N MET A 1 -9.68 6.37 11.34
CA MET A 1 -9.75 5.07 12.09
C MET A 1 -8.47 4.89 12.91
N LYS A 2 -8.46 4.11 13.99
CA LYS A 2 -7.27 3.95 14.87
C LYS A 2 -6.57 2.57 14.77
N GLY A 3 -6.84 1.81 13.71
CA GLY A 3 -6.21 0.50 13.47
C GLY A 3 -4.88 0.58 12.71
N THR A 4 -4.19 -0.55 12.58
CA THR A 4 -3.01 -0.66 11.71
C THR A 4 -3.45 -0.70 10.25
N ILE A 5 -2.83 0.14 9.42
CA ILE A 5 -3.10 0.19 7.97
C ILE A 5 -2.08 -0.68 7.24
N PHE A 6 -2.54 -1.82 6.73
CA PHE A 6 -1.78 -2.70 5.85
C PHE A 6 -2.13 -2.39 4.39
N ALA A 7 -1.15 -2.51 3.52
CA ALA A 7 -1.34 -2.34 2.08
C ALA A 7 -0.45 -3.32 1.29
N VAL A 8 -0.87 -3.60 0.06
CA VAL A 8 -0.21 -4.55 -0.84
C VAL A 8 0.32 -3.82 -2.07
N ALA A 9 1.62 -3.90 -2.29
CA ALA A 9 2.28 -3.40 -3.49
C ALA A 9 2.27 -4.49 -4.59
N LEU A 10 2.55 -4.08 -5.83
CA LEU A 10 2.67 -5.01 -6.97
C LEU A 10 1.42 -5.89 -7.18
N ASN A 11 0.23 -5.34 -6.87
CA ASN A 11 -1.05 -6.05 -6.98
C ASN A 11 -1.88 -5.63 -8.22
N HIS A 12 -1.43 -4.62 -8.96
CA HIS A 12 -2.04 -4.25 -10.23
C HIS A 12 -1.29 -4.90 -11.40
N ARG A 13 -2.03 -5.54 -12.33
CA ARG A 13 -1.43 -6.31 -13.43
C ARG A 13 -0.51 -5.47 -14.32
N SER A 14 -0.88 -4.21 -14.61
CA SER A 14 -0.03 -3.35 -15.45
C SER A 14 1.33 -3.05 -14.80
N GLN A 15 1.40 -2.98 -13.47
CA GLN A 15 2.65 -2.77 -12.76
C GLN A 15 3.50 -4.03 -12.78
N LEU A 16 2.90 -5.21 -12.64
CA LEU A 16 3.60 -6.48 -12.83
C LEU A 16 4.14 -6.64 -14.25
N ASP A 17 3.39 -6.22 -15.25
CA ASP A 17 3.81 -6.25 -16.65
C ASP A 17 4.96 -5.27 -16.93
N ALA A 18 4.86 -4.04 -16.45
CA ALA A 18 5.90 -3.02 -16.60
C ALA A 18 7.22 -3.41 -15.92
N TRP A 19 7.16 -4.12 -14.80
CA TRP A 19 8.33 -4.55 -14.03
C TRP A 19 8.83 -5.95 -14.38
N ARG A 20 8.18 -6.65 -15.33
CA ARG A 20 8.44 -8.06 -15.63
C ARG A 20 9.91 -8.36 -15.92
N GLU A 21 10.56 -7.55 -16.75
CA GLU A 21 11.96 -7.74 -17.10
C GLU A 21 12.89 -7.41 -15.92
N ALA A 22 12.62 -6.30 -15.23
CA ALA A 22 13.39 -5.90 -14.05
C ALA A 22 13.38 -7.00 -12.98
N PHE A 23 12.25 -7.67 -12.76
CA PHE A 23 12.14 -8.75 -11.78
C PHE A 23 13.00 -9.99 -12.09
N GLN A 24 13.42 -10.20 -13.33
CA GLN A 24 14.33 -11.30 -13.69
C GLN A 24 15.81 -10.97 -13.41
N GLN A 25 16.12 -9.69 -13.17
CA GLN A 25 17.49 -9.22 -12.99
C GLN A 25 17.79 -8.95 -11.52
N ALA A 26 19.08 -8.77 -11.18
CA ALA A 26 19.45 -8.29 -9.86
C ALA A 26 18.85 -6.88 -9.63
N PRO A 27 18.36 -6.56 -8.42
CA PRO A 27 18.45 -7.35 -7.18
C PRO A 27 17.29 -8.34 -6.95
N TYR A 28 16.30 -8.42 -7.85
CA TYR A 28 15.06 -9.17 -7.66
C TYR A 28 15.18 -10.67 -7.99
N LYS A 29 15.82 -11.00 -9.12
CA LYS A 29 16.09 -12.35 -9.67
C LYS A 29 14.87 -13.21 -10.03
N THR A 30 13.73 -13.00 -9.38
CA THR A 30 12.46 -13.66 -9.71
C THR A 30 11.29 -12.74 -9.35
N PRO A 31 10.17 -12.80 -10.09
CA PRO A 31 8.94 -12.10 -9.70
C PRO A 31 8.45 -12.49 -8.31
N PRO A 32 7.66 -11.62 -7.63
CA PRO A 32 7.09 -11.94 -6.34
C PRO A 32 6.25 -13.22 -6.38
N LYS A 33 6.53 -14.15 -5.45
CA LYS A 33 5.79 -15.43 -5.31
C LYS A 33 4.61 -15.34 -4.35
N THR A 34 4.61 -14.32 -3.50
CA THR A 34 3.59 -14.05 -2.48
C THR A 34 3.32 -12.54 -2.47
N ALA A 35 2.25 -12.14 -1.79
CA ALA A 35 1.89 -10.73 -1.65
C ALA A 35 3.04 -9.89 -1.04
N VAL A 36 3.24 -8.70 -1.60
CA VAL A 36 4.28 -7.75 -1.18
C VAL A 36 3.66 -6.71 -0.28
N TRP A 37 3.93 -6.81 1.02
CA TRP A 37 3.25 -6.01 2.04
C TRP A 37 4.04 -4.76 2.45
N PHE A 38 3.32 -3.72 2.81
CA PHE A 38 3.82 -2.56 3.54
C PHE A 38 2.78 -2.02 4.52
N ILE A 39 3.21 -1.09 5.37
CA ILE A 39 2.38 -0.45 6.40
C ILE A 39 2.39 1.06 6.17
N LYS A 40 1.22 1.69 6.32
CA LYS A 40 1.10 3.15 6.45
C LYS A 40 1.06 3.48 7.96
N PRO A 41 2.17 3.95 8.56
CA PRO A 41 2.24 4.18 10.00
C PRO A 41 1.33 5.33 10.44
N ARG A 42 1.06 5.42 11.73
CA ARG A 42 0.08 6.35 12.32
C ARG A 42 0.23 7.83 11.94
N ASN A 43 1.44 8.31 11.61
CA ASN A 43 1.66 9.70 11.20
C ASN A 43 1.16 9.99 9.78
N THR A 44 1.01 8.95 8.95
CA THR A 44 0.47 9.08 7.60
C THR A 44 -1.04 9.28 7.59
N VAL A 45 -1.74 8.72 8.58
CA VAL A 45 -3.20 8.54 8.55
C VAL A 45 -3.92 9.85 8.88
N ILE A 46 -4.68 10.34 7.92
CA ILE A 46 -5.54 11.52 8.01
C ILE A 46 -6.98 11.18 7.58
N GLY A 47 -7.92 12.05 7.93
CA GLY A 47 -9.33 11.96 7.58
C GLY A 47 -9.70 12.72 6.30
N ASP A 48 -10.96 12.60 5.91
CA ASP A 48 -11.55 13.41 4.84
C ASP A 48 -11.43 14.90 5.14
N GLY A 49 -11.04 15.68 4.12
CA GLY A 49 -10.83 17.13 4.22
C GLY A 49 -9.55 17.58 4.94
N GLU A 50 -8.77 16.66 5.52
CA GLU A 50 -7.46 17.00 6.10
C GLU A 50 -6.41 17.22 5.00
N ALA A 51 -5.46 18.12 5.25
CA ALA A 51 -4.44 18.47 4.27
C ALA A 51 -3.36 17.39 4.16
N ILE A 52 -2.93 17.10 2.92
CA ILE A 52 -1.72 16.31 2.65
C ILE A 52 -0.52 17.27 2.63
N PRO A 53 0.41 17.21 3.60
CA PRO A 53 1.60 18.07 3.60
C PRO A 53 2.50 17.75 2.41
N TYR A 54 2.70 18.73 1.53
CA TYR A 54 3.54 18.56 0.34
C TYR A 54 5.01 18.82 0.66
N PRO A 55 5.91 17.83 0.57
CA PRO A 55 7.35 18.05 0.78
C PRO A 55 7.96 18.86 -0.37
N GLN A 56 8.71 19.91 -0.03
CA GLN A 56 9.37 20.77 -1.01
C GLN A 56 10.42 19.98 -1.82
N GLY A 57 10.43 20.19 -3.14
CA GLY A 57 11.44 19.61 -4.04
C GLY A 57 11.23 18.15 -4.42
N GLU A 58 10.09 17.57 -4.04
CA GLU A 58 9.76 16.17 -4.33
C GLU A 58 8.64 16.07 -5.36
N THR A 59 8.62 15.00 -6.15
CA THR A 59 7.45 14.63 -6.95
C THR A 59 6.50 13.81 -6.07
N VAL A 60 5.26 14.24 -5.91
CA VAL A 60 4.24 13.50 -5.12
C VAL A 60 3.17 12.95 -6.05
N GLN A 61 2.81 11.69 -5.84
CA GLN A 61 1.81 10.95 -6.62
C GLN A 61 0.61 10.62 -5.72
N SER A 62 -0.58 10.83 -6.27
CA SER A 62 -1.82 10.30 -5.69
C SER A 62 -1.93 8.81 -6.00
N GLY A 63 -2.32 8.01 -5.02
CA GLY A 63 -2.51 6.56 -5.10
C GLY A 63 -3.93 6.17 -4.68
N ALA A 64 -4.95 6.75 -5.33
CA ALA A 64 -6.35 6.45 -5.04
C ALA A 64 -6.63 4.93 -5.09
N THR A 65 -7.22 4.41 -4.02
CA THR A 65 -7.46 2.97 -3.82
C THR A 65 -8.64 2.72 -2.89
N VAL A 66 -8.94 1.45 -2.61
CA VAL A 66 -9.96 1.02 -1.65
C VAL A 66 -9.30 0.21 -0.52
N ALA A 67 -9.67 0.52 0.70
CA ALA A 67 -9.31 -0.24 1.89
C ALA A 67 -10.49 -1.14 2.30
N LEU A 68 -10.21 -2.43 2.54
CA LEU A 68 -11.16 -3.27 3.29
C LEU A 68 -10.97 -3.02 4.79
N ILE A 69 -12.08 -3.03 5.52
CA ILE A 69 -12.09 -2.82 6.96
C ILE A 69 -12.36 -4.15 7.66
N VAL A 70 -11.42 -4.60 8.50
CA VAL A 70 -11.60 -5.81 9.32
C VAL A 70 -12.61 -5.54 10.44
N GLY A 71 -13.68 -6.33 10.50
CA GLY A 71 -14.79 -6.17 11.44
C GLY A 71 -14.69 -7.02 12.71
N LYS A 72 -13.94 -8.12 12.67
CA LYS A 72 -13.72 -9.03 13.81
C LYS A 72 -12.34 -9.67 13.73
N THR A 73 -11.83 -10.18 14.85
CA THR A 73 -10.50 -10.82 14.93
C THR A 73 -10.32 -11.87 13.84
N ALA A 74 -9.35 -11.65 12.95
CA ALA A 74 -9.04 -12.55 11.83
C ALA A 74 -7.70 -13.25 12.06
N ARG A 75 -7.69 -14.59 12.05
CA ARG A 75 -6.46 -15.39 12.16
C ARG A 75 -6.58 -16.63 11.29
N LYS A 76 -5.68 -16.80 10.31
CA LYS A 76 -5.67 -17.92 9.36
C LYS A 76 -7.04 -18.15 8.69
N VAL A 77 -7.70 -17.06 8.31
CA VAL A 77 -9.00 -17.09 7.65
C VAL A 77 -8.85 -17.67 6.24
N ALA A 78 -9.72 -18.61 5.87
CA ALA A 78 -9.76 -19.16 4.52
C ALA A 78 -10.30 -18.10 3.54
N ALA A 79 -9.87 -18.15 2.26
CA ALA A 79 -10.21 -17.11 1.30
C ALA A 79 -11.73 -17.02 1.06
N GLU A 80 -12.40 -18.17 1.03
CA GLU A 80 -13.84 -18.32 0.89
C GLU A 80 -14.64 -17.76 2.08
N GLU A 81 -14.02 -17.63 3.25
CA GLU A 81 -14.66 -17.09 4.46
C GLU A 81 -14.38 -15.59 4.66
N ALA A 82 -13.53 -14.98 3.83
CA ALA A 82 -13.02 -13.64 4.05
C ALA A 82 -14.12 -12.59 4.22
N ALA A 83 -15.20 -12.68 3.44
CA ALA A 83 -16.34 -11.77 3.51
C ALA A 83 -16.96 -11.69 4.92
N ASN A 84 -16.95 -12.79 5.67
CA ASN A 84 -17.50 -12.85 7.04
C ASN A 84 -16.69 -12.04 8.05
N TYR A 85 -15.46 -11.61 7.70
CA TYR A 85 -14.55 -10.84 8.54
C TYR A 85 -14.43 -9.37 8.09
N ILE A 86 -14.99 -9.00 6.94
CA ILE A 86 -14.95 -7.64 6.39
C ILE A 86 -16.20 -6.89 6.89
N ALA A 87 -16.00 -5.82 7.67
CA ALA A 87 -17.08 -4.93 8.10
C ALA A 87 -17.55 -3.98 6.99
N GLY A 88 -16.70 -3.70 6.01
CA GLY A 88 -17.00 -2.81 4.90
C GLY A 88 -15.75 -2.35 4.18
N TYR A 89 -15.90 -1.28 3.39
CA TYR A 89 -14.84 -0.69 2.58
C TYR A 89 -14.81 0.82 2.76
N ALA A 90 -13.64 1.42 2.56
CA ALA A 90 -13.44 2.86 2.52
C ALA A 90 -12.60 3.24 1.31
N LEU A 91 -12.87 4.42 0.72
CA LEU A 91 -11.90 5.05 -0.16
C LEU A 91 -10.66 5.43 0.65
N ALA A 92 -9.49 5.26 0.05
CA ALA A 92 -8.21 5.62 0.65
C ALA A 92 -7.26 6.15 -0.42
N ASN A 93 -6.18 6.81 0.00
CA ASN A 93 -5.17 7.31 -0.91
C ASN A 93 -3.77 6.90 -0.43
N ASP A 94 -3.10 6.00 -1.16
CA ASP A 94 -1.69 5.68 -0.90
C ASP A 94 -0.79 6.74 -1.54
N VAL A 95 -0.78 7.94 -0.94
CA VAL A 95 0.11 9.02 -1.37
C VAL A 95 1.56 8.55 -1.25
N SER A 96 2.34 8.80 -2.30
CA SER A 96 3.69 8.29 -2.41
C SER A 96 4.59 9.24 -3.19
N LEU A 97 5.90 9.15 -2.94
CA LEU A 97 6.89 9.53 -3.94
C LEU A 97 6.99 8.45 -5.04
N PRO A 98 7.68 8.69 -6.17
CA PRO A 98 7.82 7.71 -7.24
C PRO A 98 8.33 6.35 -6.76
N GLU A 99 7.69 5.29 -7.27
CA GLU A 99 8.07 3.90 -6.98
C GLU A 99 9.20 3.44 -7.89
N GLU A 100 10.43 3.88 -7.60
CA GLU A 100 11.62 3.58 -8.41
C GLU A 100 12.28 2.24 -8.06
N SER A 101 11.91 1.62 -6.93
CA SER A 101 12.41 0.33 -6.50
C SER A 101 11.44 -0.37 -5.57
N PHE A 102 11.36 -1.70 -5.69
CA PHE A 102 10.63 -2.59 -4.77
C PHE A 102 11.56 -3.48 -3.94
N TYR A 103 12.87 -3.23 -3.94
CA TYR A 103 13.84 -4.12 -3.31
C TYR A 103 13.95 -3.89 -1.79
N ARG A 104 13.92 -2.62 -1.36
CA ARG A 104 13.95 -2.23 0.05
C ARG A 104 12.62 -1.56 0.43
N PRO A 105 12.25 -1.56 1.73
CA PRO A 105 11.05 -0.89 2.18
C PRO A 105 11.03 0.59 1.76
N ALA A 106 9.95 1.02 1.12
CA ALA A 106 9.78 2.36 0.57
C ALA A 106 9.42 3.41 1.65
N ILE A 107 10.16 3.42 2.77
CA ILE A 107 9.81 4.22 3.97
C ILE A 107 9.75 5.72 3.64
N LYS A 108 10.76 6.25 2.96
CA LYS A 108 10.79 7.68 2.58
C LYS A 108 9.70 8.05 1.57
N ALA A 109 9.25 7.09 0.76
CA ALA A 109 8.25 7.33 -0.26
C ALA A 109 6.83 7.32 0.32
N LYS A 110 6.53 6.36 1.21
CA LYS A 110 5.14 6.06 1.62
C LYS A 110 4.81 6.42 3.08
N CYS A 111 5.80 6.70 3.94
CA CYS A 111 5.58 6.90 5.38
C CYS A 111 5.69 8.36 5.86
N ARG A 112 5.54 9.34 4.95
CA ARG A 112 5.55 10.77 5.29
C ARG A 112 4.24 11.19 5.96
N ASP A 113 4.28 12.31 6.69
CA ASP A 113 3.10 12.81 7.39
C ASP A 113 1.95 13.07 6.41
N GLY A 114 0.73 12.65 6.78
CA GLY A 114 -0.47 12.84 5.97
C GLY A 114 -0.53 12.04 4.66
N PHE A 115 0.32 11.04 4.43
CA PHE A 115 0.34 10.28 3.18
C PHE A 115 -0.71 9.15 3.10
N CYS A 116 -1.68 9.05 4.00
CA CYS A 116 -2.71 8.00 4.00
C CYS A 116 -4.10 8.49 4.40
#